data_AF-A0A495X5W5-F1
#
_entry.id   AF-A0A495X5W5-F1
#
_cell.length_a   1.000
_cell.length_b   1.000
_cell.length_c   1.000
_cell.angle_alpha   90.00
_cell.angle_beta   90.00
_cell.angle_gamma   90.00
#
_symmetry.space_group_name_H-M   'P 1'
#
loop_
_entity.id
_entity.type
_entity.pdbx_description
1 polymer ?
#
loop_
_entity_poly.entity_id
_entity_poly.type
_entity_poly.pdbx_seq_one_letter_code
_entity_poly.pdbx_strand_id
1 'polypeptide(L)'
;MDIGDWIAAVAALIALAAMGFAARQAHEAKEARHAAQAQAAAAKDSAEIAEAGVKQAQRSAKAAEDSAAEARTANQYASEQLALTRADREDRERQEQRDIVIDVLRTGRIYASALEGIVTIMGAMADYVEITRMDSWNTFTQAGESYNKARLHARYAVKAPEITAVIHDLETVAAKLTERTGKLVRSKRDARGHAPIEDILSALEIPHGINHLLDRLEELANQHFRQPGEKA
;
A
#
# COMPACT_ATOMS: atom_id res chain seq x y z
N MET A 1 -36.43 100.93 -64.54
CA MET A 1 -35.82 99.98 -63.60
C MET A 1 -34.36 100.38 -63.48
N ASP A 2 -33.98 100.87 -62.31
CA ASP A 2 -32.72 101.56 -62.06
C ASP A 2 -31.63 100.56 -61.62
N ILE A 3 -30.35 100.88 -61.86
CA ILE A 3 -29.20 100.01 -61.54
C ILE A 3 -29.17 99.70 -60.03
N GLY A 4 -29.68 100.61 -59.20
CA GLY A 4 -29.83 100.42 -57.74
C GLY A 4 -30.76 99.28 -57.34
N ASP A 5 -31.84 99.02 -58.09
CA ASP A 5 -32.80 97.92 -57.79
C ASP A 5 -32.18 96.55 -58.07
N TRP A 6 -31.32 96.45 -59.10
CA TRP A 6 -30.60 95.22 -59.43
C TRP A 6 -29.55 94.88 -58.38
N ILE A 7 -28.83 95.88 -57.87
CA ILE A 7 -27.83 95.68 -56.81
C ILE A 7 -28.51 95.28 -55.50
N ALA A 8 -29.64 95.89 -55.16
CA ALA A 8 -30.43 95.51 -53.98
C ALA A 8 -30.99 94.08 -54.10
N ALA A 9 -31.49 93.68 -55.27
CA ALA A 9 -31.98 92.33 -55.52
C ALA A 9 -30.85 91.28 -55.46
N VAL A 10 -29.67 91.58 -56.00
CA VAL A 10 -28.49 90.70 -55.93
C VAL A 10 -27.96 90.59 -54.49
N ALA A 11 -27.90 91.70 -53.75
CA ALA A 11 -27.51 91.68 -52.34
C ALA A 11 -28.49 90.88 -51.47
N ALA A 12 -29.80 90.98 -51.74
CA ALA A 12 -30.82 90.18 -51.07
C ALA A 12 -30.69 88.68 -51.38
N LEU A 13 -30.35 88.31 -52.62
CA LEU A 13 -30.08 86.92 -53.01
C LEU A 13 -28.82 86.36 -52.35
N ILE A 14 -27.75 87.16 -52.25
CA ILE A 14 -26.52 86.77 -51.54
C ILE A 14 -26.79 86.60 -50.04
N ALA A 15 -27.57 87.49 -49.43
CA ALA A 15 -27.96 87.37 -48.02
C ALA A 15 -28.82 86.13 -47.76
N LEU A 16 -29.77 85.80 -48.64
CA LEU A 16 -30.55 84.57 -48.59
C LEU A 16 -29.68 83.31 -48.74
N ALA A 17 -28.70 83.33 -49.66
CA ALA A 17 -27.75 82.24 -49.83
C ALA A 17 -26.86 82.05 -48.59
N ALA A 18 -26.38 83.15 -47.99
CA ALA A 18 -25.58 83.12 -46.77
C ALA A 18 -26.38 82.62 -45.56
N MET A 19 -27.65 83.02 -45.41
CA MET A 19 -28.54 82.49 -44.38
C MET A 19 -28.85 81.01 -44.59
N GLY A 20 -29.05 80.56 -45.84
CA GLY A 20 -29.21 79.15 -46.18
C GLY A 20 -27.98 78.32 -45.82
N PHE A 21 -26.77 78.84 -46.07
CA PHE A 21 -25.51 78.18 -45.73
C PHE A 21 -25.27 78.14 -44.21
N ALA A 22 -25.55 79.24 -43.51
CA ALA A 22 -25.47 79.30 -42.05
C ALA A 22 -26.49 78.36 -41.37
N ALA A 23 -27.72 78.27 -41.90
CA ALA A 23 -28.72 77.31 -41.42
C ALA A 23 -28.29 75.87 -41.66
N ARG A 24 -27.66 75.56 -42.80
CA ARG A 24 -27.11 74.24 -43.11
C ARG A 24 -25.96 73.86 -42.18
N GLN A 25 -25.01 74.76 -41.96
CA GLN A 25 -23.93 74.55 -40.98
C GLN A 25 -24.46 74.41 -39.55
N ALA A 26 -25.50 75.18 -39.17
CA ALA A 26 -26.12 75.04 -37.85
C ALA A 26 -26.85 73.68 -37.70
N HIS A 27 -27.43 73.15 -38.78
CA HIS A 27 -28.05 71.82 -38.80
C HIS A 27 -27.00 70.71 -38.72
N GLU A 28 -25.93 70.80 -39.52
CA GLU A 28 -24.80 69.87 -39.50
C GLU A 28 -24.08 69.87 -38.13
N ALA A 29 -23.93 71.04 -37.49
CA ALA A 29 -23.37 71.15 -36.15
C ALA A 29 -24.28 70.53 -35.07
N LYS A 30 -25.61 70.60 -35.23
CA LYS A 30 -26.56 69.92 -34.34
C LYS A 30 -26.50 68.40 -34.54
N GLU A 31 -26.46 67.94 -35.78
CA GLU A 31 -26.32 66.51 -36.10
C GLU A 31 -24.99 65.94 -35.57
N ALA A 32 -23.88 66.66 -35.75
CA ALA A 32 -22.59 66.28 -35.21
C ALA A 32 -22.59 66.19 -33.68
N ARG A 33 -23.28 67.12 -32.98
CA ARG A 33 -23.45 67.06 -31.52
C ARG A 33 -24.30 65.86 -31.08
N HIS A 34 -25.38 65.57 -31.78
CA HIS A 34 -26.21 64.38 -31.50
C HIS A 34 -25.43 63.09 -31.76
N ALA A 35 -24.64 63.02 -32.85
CA ALA A 35 -23.78 61.88 -33.14
C ALA A 35 -22.69 61.69 -32.08
N ALA A 36 -22.06 62.77 -31.62
CA ALA A 36 -21.07 62.72 -30.54
C ALA A 36 -21.68 62.27 -29.20
N GLN A 37 -22.90 62.72 -28.88
CA GLN A 37 -23.63 62.26 -27.68
C GLN A 37 -24.02 60.79 -27.78
N ALA A 38 -24.47 60.32 -28.95
CA ALA A 38 -24.78 58.91 -29.18
C ALA A 38 -23.54 58.02 -29.07
N GLN A 39 -22.40 58.46 -29.61
CA GLN A 39 -21.11 57.77 -29.47
C GLN A 39 -20.62 57.74 -28.01
N ALA A 40 -20.78 58.82 -27.25
CA ALA A 40 -20.43 58.86 -25.84
C ALA A 40 -21.31 57.93 -24.98
N ALA A 41 -22.61 57.84 -25.29
CA ALA A 41 -23.52 56.89 -24.65
C ALA A 41 -23.12 55.44 -24.97
N ALA A 42 -22.87 55.11 -26.24
CA ALA A 42 -22.41 53.78 -26.65
C ALA A 42 -21.03 53.41 -26.03
N ALA A 43 -20.12 54.38 -25.90
CA ALA A 43 -18.83 54.19 -25.24
C ALA A 43 -19.01 53.91 -23.73
N LYS A 44 -19.98 54.55 -23.09
CA LYS A 44 -20.31 54.29 -21.69
C LYS A 44 -20.92 52.90 -21.50
N ASP A 45 -21.87 52.50 -22.34
CA ASP A 45 -22.49 51.17 -22.28
C ASP A 45 -21.45 50.06 -22.53
N SER A 46 -20.56 50.26 -23.50
CA SER A 46 -19.46 49.30 -23.76
C SER A 46 -18.45 49.23 -22.61
N ALA A 47 -18.17 50.34 -21.92
CA ALA A 47 -17.34 50.34 -20.72
C ALA A 47 -18.02 49.59 -19.55
N GLU A 48 -19.33 49.78 -19.34
CA GLU A 48 -20.09 49.07 -18.31
C GLU A 48 -20.15 47.55 -18.59
N ILE A 49 -20.32 47.15 -19.85
CA ILE A 49 -20.26 45.74 -20.26
C ILE A 49 -18.87 45.15 -20.04
N ALA A 50 -17.81 45.90 -20.38
CA ALA A 50 -16.43 45.46 -20.15
C ALA A 50 -16.13 45.29 -18.64
N GLU A 51 -16.59 46.22 -17.79
CA GLU A 51 -16.42 46.14 -16.34
C GLU A 51 -17.18 44.93 -15.75
N ALA A 52 -18.40 44.68 -16.22
CA ALA A 52 -19.16 43.49 -15.85
C ALA A 52 -18.43 42.20 -16.27
N GLY A 53 -17.85 42.17 -17.48
CA GLY A 53 -17.04 41.06 -17.97
C GLY A 53 -15.79 40.80 -17.12
N VAL A 54 -15.07 41.85 -16.72
CA VAL A 54 -13.91 41.74 -15.82
C VAL A 54 -14.31 41.21 -14.45
N LYS A 55 -15.42 41.72 -13.86
CA LYS A 55 -15.94 41.21 -12.58
C LYS A 55 -16.34 39.75 -12.67
N GLN A 56 -16.95 39.32 -13.77
CA GLN A 56 -17.31 37.92 -14.00
C GLN A 56 -16.07 37.04 -14.14
N ALA A 57 -15.06 37.49 -14.90
CA ALA A 57 -13.79 36.78 -15.07
C ALA A 57 -13.03 36.62 -13.74
N GLN A 58 -13.02 37.66 -12.90
CA GLN A 58 -12.42 37.61 -11.56
C GLN A 58 -13.15 36.61 -10.65
N ARG A 59 -14.49 36.58 -10.68
CA ARG A 59 -15.27 35.59 -9.90
C ARG A 59 -15.01 34.17 -10.37
N SER A 60 -14.94 33.94 -11.68
CA SER A 60 -14.63 32.60 -12.22
C SER A 60 -13.18 32.18 -11.91
N ALA A 61 -12.22 33.09 -11.97
CA ALA A 61 -10.83 32.81 -11.61
C ALA A 61 -10.71 32.42 -10.13
N LYS A 62 -11.37 33.18 -9.24
CA LYS A 62 -11.39 32.85 -7.81
C LYS A 62 -12.06 31.50 -7.53
N ALA A 63 -13.20 31.21 -8.16
CA ALA A 63 -13.86 29.92 -8.02
C ALA A 63 -13.00 28.75 -8.54
N ALA A 64 -12.24 28.96 -9.60
CA ALA A 64 -11.29 27.98 -10.12
C ALA A 64 -10.09 27.77 -9.17
N GLU A 65 -9.59 28.83 -8.55
CA GLU A 65 -8.53 28.75 -7.53
C GLU A 65 -9.01 28.01 -6.28
N ASP A 66 -10.21 28.32 -5.78
CA ASP A 66 -10.82 27.65 -4.63
C ASP A 66 -11.03 26.16 -4.93
N SER A 67 -11.57 25.82 -6.11
CA SER A 67 -11.75 24.43 -6.56
C SER A 67 -10.41 23.69 -6.72
N ALA A 68 -9.37 24.37 -7.23
CA ALA A 68 -8.04 23.77 -7.34
C ALA A 68 -7.39 23.56 -5.96
N ALA A 69 -7.62 24.44 -5.00
CA ALA A 69 -7.16 24.28 -3.63
C ALA A 69 -7.85 23.09 -2.93
N GLU A 70 -9.17 22.96 -3.08
CA GLU A 70 -9.94 21.81 -2.60
C GLU A 70 -9.50 20.50 -3.25
N ALA A 71 -9.23 20.50 -4.56
CA ALA A 71 -8.72 19.32 -5.24
C ALA A 71 -7.32 18.91 -4.75
N ARG A 72 -6.45 19.88 -4.42
CA ARG A 72 -5.12 19.61 -3.86
C ARG A 72 -5.22 18.99 -2.46
N THR A 73 -6.08 19.52 -1.59
CA THR A 73 -6.26 18.95 -0.25
C THR A 73 -6.89 17.57 -0.31
N ALA A 74 -7.90 17.36 -1.15
CA ALA A 74 -8.49 16.04 -1.38
C ALA A 74 -7.46 15.01 -1.88
N ASN A 75 -6.59 15.40 -2.82
CA ASN A 75 -5.51 14.54 -3.30
C ASN A 75 -4.47 14.23 -2.22
N GLN A 76 -4.13 15.19 -1.36
CA GLN A 76 -3.24 14.96 -0.23
C GLN A 76 -3.83 13.93 0.74
N TYR A 77 -5.09 14.11 1.17
CA TYR A 77 -5.76 13.14 2.04
C TYR A 77 -5.87 11.76 1.41
N ALA A 78 -6.20 11.67 0.11
CA ALA A 78 -6.23 10.40 -0.60
C ALA A 78 -4.85 9.71 -0.62
N SER A 79 -3.77 10.48 -0.83
CA SER A 79 -2.41 9.96 -0.81
C SER A 79 -1.99 9.46 0.58
N GLU A 80 -2.36 10.18 1.64
CA GLU A 80 -2.11 9.78 3.03
C GLU A 80 -2.89 8.52 3.41
N GLN A 81 -4.18 8.44 3.04
CA GLN A 81 -4.99 7.24 3.28
C GLN A 81 -4.44 6.02 2.54
N LEU A 82 -3.95 6.19 1.29
CA LEU A 82 -3.31 5.12 0.56
C LEU A 82 -1.99 4.68 1.22
N ALA A 83 -1.20 5.61 1.73
CA ALA A 83 0.02 5.30 2.47
C ALA A 83 -0.26 4.52 3.77
N LEU A 84 -1.25 4.97 4.56
CA LEU A 84 -1.70 4.28 5.77
C LEU A 84 -2.22 2.88 5.48
N THR A 85 -3.06 2.73 4.45
CA THR A 85 -3.60 1.42 4.05
C THR A 85 -2.49 0.45 3.61
N ARG A 86 -1.43 0.95 2.96
CA ARG A 86 -0.26 0.13 2.60
C ARG A 86 0.53 -0.29 3.83
N ALA A 87 0.81 0.63 4.74
CA ALA A 87 1.48 0.33 6.01
C ALA A 87 0.71 -0.71 6.84
N ASP A 88 -0.61 -0.56 6.97
CA ASP A 88 -1.46 -1.51 7.69
C ASP A 88 -1.43 -2.92 7.08
N ARG A 89 -1.38 -3.02 5.74
CA ARG A 89 -1.26 -4.31 5.06
C ARG A 89 0.08 -4.96 5.32
N GLU A 90 1.16 -4.20 5.23
CA GLU A 90 2.51 -4.68 5.50
C GLU A 90 2.66 -5.15 6.96
N ASP A 91 2.09 -4.42 7.91
CA ASP A 91 2.10 -4.80 9.31
C ASP A 91 1.29 -6.08 9.59
N ARG A 92 0.13 -6.23 8.96
CA ARG A 92 -0.66 -7.49 9.04
C ARG A 92 0.08 -8.66 8.43
N GLU A 93 0.68 -8.49 7.26
CA GLU A 93 1.49 -9.54 6.62
C GLU A 93 2.69 -9.94 7.47
N ARG A 94 3.30 -8.98 8.19
CA ARG A 94 4.40 -9.25 9.12
C ARG A 94 3.93 -10.04 10.34
N GLN A 95 2.79 -9.65 10.92
CA GLN A 95 2.19 -10.35 12.06
C GLN A 95 1.79 -11.77 11.69
N GLU A 96 1.14 -11.96 10.53
CA GLU A 96 0.75 -13.28 10.03
C GLU A 96 1.97 -14.19 9.85
N GLN A 97 3.05 -13.70 9.24
CA GLN A 97 4.29 -14.47 9.11
C GLN A 97 4.90 -14.82 10.48
N ARG A 98 4.87 -13.90 11.45
CA ARG A 98 5.34 -14.15 12.81
C ARG A 98 4.54 -15.26 13.50
N ASP A 99 3.21 -15.21 13.42
CA ASP A 99 2.34 -16.22 14.04
C ASP A 99 2.57 -17.60 13.44
N ILE A 100 2.79 -17.67 12.12
CA ILE A 100 3.10 -18.91 11.41
C ILE A 100 4.45 -19.50 11.87
N VAL A 101 5.46 -18.66 12.09
CA VAL A 101 6.75 -19.13 12.64
C VAL A 101 6.62 -19.57 14.09
N ILE A 102 5.83 -18.87 14.91
CA ILE A 102 5.53 -19.29 16.29
C ILE A 102 4.85 -20.67 16.31
N ASP A 103 3.94 -20.94 15.37
CA ASP A 103 3.31 -22.25 15.24
C ASP A 103 4.32 -23.37 14.94
N VAL A 104 5.30 -23.11 14.07
CA VAL A 104 6.38 -24.06 13.78
C VAL A 104 7.23 -24.30 15.03
N LEU A 105 7.61 -23.24 15.75
CA LEU A 105 8.40 -23.34 16.99
C LEU A 105 7.69 -24.17 18.04
N ARG A 106 6.42 -23.87 18.29
CA ARG A 106 5.59 -24.56 19.27
C ARG A 106 5.41 -26.04 18.93
N THR A 107 4.96 -26.33 17.71
CA THR A 107 4.71 -27.72 17.29
C THR A 107 6.01 -28.51 17.14
N GLY A 108 7.08 -27.87 16.67
CA GLY A 108 8.41 -28.47 16.52
C GLY A 108 9.02 -28.89 17.85
N ARG A 109 8.93 -28.07 18.90
CA ARG A 109 9.43 -28.43 20.24
C ARG A 109 8.67 -29.61 20.83
N ILE A 110 7.34 -29.63 20.70
CA ILE A 110 6.52 -30.77 21.15
C ILE A 110 6.92 -32.04 20.40
N TYR A 111 7.09 -31.95 19.07
CA TYR A 111 7.50 -33.07 18.24
C TYR A 111 8.89 -33.60 18.60
N ALA A 112 9.89 -32.72 18.77
CA ALA A 112 11.25 -33.10 19.17
C ALA A 112 11.26 -33.82 20.53
N SER A 113 10.55 -33.30 21.53
CA SER A 113 10.44 -33.93 22.85
C SER A 113 9.72 -35.29 22.79
N ALA A 114 8.63 -35.39 22.03
CA ALA A 114 7.92 -36.67 21.86
C ALA A 114 8.81 -37.71 21.16
N LEU A 115 9.57 -37.27 20.15
CA LEU A 115 10.53 -38.12 19.44
C LEU A 115 11.66 -38.59 20.36
N GLU A 116 12.24 -37.72 21.17
CA GLU A 116 13.27 -38.07 22.16
C GLU A 116 12.77 -39.14 23.14
N GLY A 117 11.54 -38.99 23.64
CA GLY A 117 10.88 -39.99 24.48
C GLY A 117 10.74 -41.34 23.78
N ILE A 118 10.28 -41.35 22.52
CA ILE A 118 10.15 -42.58 21.73
C ILE A 118 11.50 -43.24 21.48
N VAL A 119 12.53 -42.49 21.10
CA VAL A 119 13.89 -43.05 20.89
C VAL A 119 14.40 -43.70 22.18
N THR A 120 14.19 -43.07 23.32
CA THR A 120 14.60 -43.61 24.62
C THR A 120 13.85 -44.91 24.96
N ILE A 121 12.54 -44.94 24.76
CA ILE A 121 11.72 -46.15 24.97
C ILE A 121 12.14 -47.27 24.02
N MET A 122 12.36 -46.97 22.74
CA MET A 122 12.84 -47.92 21.74
C MET A 122 14.23 -48.47 22.11
N GLY A 123 15.09 -47.64 22.69
CA GLY A 123 16.38 -48.06 23.23
C GLY A 123 16.25 -49.07 24.37
N ALA A 124 15.25 -48.89 25.24
CA ALA A 124 15.03 -49.73 26.42
C ALA A 124 14.18 -51.00 26.17
N MET A 125 13.33 -51.02 25.15
CA MET A 125 12.35 -52.10 24.93
C MET A 125 12.63 -52.94 23.70
N ALA A 126 12.57 -54.27 23.83
CA ALA A 126 12.83 -55.20 22.73
C ALA A 126 11.68 -55.37 21.74
N ASP A 127 10.43 -55.18 22.17
CA ASP A 127 9.24 -55.44 21.36
C ASP A 127 8.70 -54.17 20.68
N TYR A 128 8.90 -54.08 19.36
CA TYR A 128 8.37 -53.00 18.54
C TYR A 128 6.83 -52.95 18.51
N VAL A 129 6.17 -54.11 18.58
CA VAL A 129 4.70 -54.19 18.55
C VAL A 129 4.11 -53.55 19.80
N GLU A 130 4.72 -53.81 20.95
CA GLU A 130 4.35 -53.19 22.22
C GLU A 130 4.50 -51.67 22.16
N ILE A 131 5.62 -51.18 21.63
CA ILE A 131 5.90 -49.74 21.50
C ILE A 131 4.82 -49.03 20.67
N THR A 132 4.40 -49.60 19.55
CA THR A 132 3.38 -48.99 18.68
C THR A 132 1.99 -48.91 19.32
N ARG A 133 1.75 -49.64 20.42
CA ARG A 133 0.48 -49.61 21.19
C ARG A 133 0.53 -48.66 22.38
N MET A 134 1.69 -48.05 22.67
CA MET A 134 1.84 -47.13 23.79
C MET A 134 1.23 -45.75 23.47
N ASP A 135 0.70 -45.09 24.50
CA ASP A 135 0.19 -43.72 24.40
C ASP A 135 1.27 -42.71 23.94
N SER A 136 2.54 -42.98 24.27
CA SER A 136 3.68 -42.19 23.80
C SER A 136 3.83 -42.23 22.28
N TRP A 137 3.54 -43.38 21.64
CA TRP A 137 3.60 -43.51 20.18
C TRP A 137 2.50 -42.71 19.52
N ASN A 138 1.28 -42.77 20.04
CA ASN A 138 0.16 -41.95 19.58
C ASN A 138 0.45 -40.45 19.77
N THR A 139 1.07 -40.07 20.89
CA THR A 139 1.49 -38.69 21.13
C THR A 139 2.51 -38.22 20.08
N PHE A 140 3.51 -39.07 19.79
CA PHE A 140 4.53 -38.79 18.78
C PHE A 140 3.92 -38.63 17.37
N THR A 141 3.00 -39.51 16.96
CA THR A 141 2.37 -39.42 15.63
C THR A 141 1.53 -38.15 15.50
N GLN A 142 0.70 -37.82 16.51
CA GLN A 142 -0.10 -36.59 16.53
C GLN A 142 0.77 -35.31 16.52
N ALA A 143 1.86 -35.32 17.29
CA ALA A 143 2.82 -34.21 17.28
C ALA A 143 3.48 -34.07 15.90
N GLY A 144 3.81 -35.18 15.25
CA GLY A 144 4.38 -35.21 13.90
C GLY A 144 3.43 -34.64 12.84
N GLU A 145 2.14 -34.98 12.89
CA GLU A 145 1.13 -34.40 11.98
C GLU A 145 1.00 -32.89 12.16
N SER A 146 0.90 -32.44 13.41
CA SER A 146 0.78 -31.01 13.74
C SER A 146 2.02 -30.23 13.29
N TYR A 147 3.21 -30.77 13.55
CA TYR A 147 4.47 -30.18 13.14
C TYR A 147 4.61 -30.13 11.61
N ASN A 148 4.29 -31.22 10.90
CA ASN A 148 4.35 -31.24 9.43
C ASN A 148 3.39 -30.22 8.81
N LYS A 149 2.18 -30.07 9.36
CA LYS A 149 1.22 -29.06 8.92
C LYS A 149 1.75 -27.63 9.13
N ALA A 150 2.28 -27.33 10.31
CA ALA A 150 2.86 -26.02 10.62
C ALA A 150 4.05 -25.70 9.71
N ARG A 151 4.98 -26.65 9.56
CA ARG A 151 6.15 -26.52 8.67
C ARG A 151 5.76 -26.28 7.21
N LEU A 152 4.78 -27.03 6.70
CA LEU A 152 4.31 -26.87 5.33
C LEU A 152 3.65 -25.51 5.12
N HIS A 153 2.82 -25.06 6.07
CA HIS A 153 2.21 -23.73 6.01
C HIS A 153 3.28 -22.63 5.98
N ALA A 154 4.27 -22.72 6.87
CA ALA A 154 5.37 -21.77 6.93
C ALA A 154 6.20 -21.71 5.65
N ARG A 155 6.45 -22.86 5.01
CA ARG A 155 7.17 -22.93 3.72
C ARG A 155 6.50 -22.12 2.60
N TYR A 156 5.18 -21.98 2.61
CA TYR A 156 4.45 -21.23 1.57
C TYR A 156 4.14 -19.78 1.95
N ALA A 157 3.99 -19.50 3.25
CA ALA A 157 3.57 -18.18 3.71
C ALA A 157 4.73 -17.25 4.09
N VAL A 158 5.86 -17.80 4.56
CA VAL A 158 7.01 -16.99 4.97
C VAL A 158 7.82 -16.57 3.76
N LYS A 159 7.99 -15.25 3.60
CA LYS A 159 8.70 -14.65 2.46
C LYS A 159 10.20 -14.45 2.74
N ALA A 160 10.61 -14.46 4.01
CA ALA A 160 11.99 -14.21 4.43
C ALA A 160 12.93 -15.39 4.07
N PRO A 161 13.91 -15.22 3.16
CA PRO A 161 14.71 -16.32 2.63
C PRO A 161 15.50 -17.09 3.70
N GLU A 162 16.05 -16.38 4.68
CA GLU A 162 16.85 -16.98 5.77
C GLU A 162 15.99 -17.87 6.68
N ILE A 163 14.75 -17.44 6.96
CA ILE A 163 13.78 -18.22 7.74
C ILE A 163 13.33 -19.45 6.94
N THR A 164 13.02 -19.28 5.66
CA THR A 164 12.64 -20.37 4.76
C THR A 164 13.75 -21.41 4.60
N ALA A 165 15.02 -20.99 4.59
CA ALA A 165 16.16 -21.91 4.57
C ALA A 165 16.19 -22.80 5.83
N VAL A 166 15.99 -22.23 7.03
CA VAL A 166 15.94 -23.02 8.27
C VAL A 166 14.73 -23.97 8.30
N ILE A 167 13.57 -23.54 7.79
CA ILE A 167 12.39 -24.41 7.63
C ILE A 167 12.69 -25.61 6.71
N HIS A 168 13.49 -25.41 5.67
CA HIS A 168 13.93 -26.48 4.79
C HIS A 168 14.98 -27.40 5.44
N ASP A 169 15.90 -26.85 6.22
CA ASP A 169 16.87 -27.63 6.99
C ASP A 169 16.16 -28.54 8.01
N LEU A 170 15.10 -28.03 8.64
CA LEU A 170 14.23 -28.81 9.54
C LEU A 170 13.59 -30.02 8.83
N GLU A 171 13.12 -29.84 7.59
CA GLU A 171 12.62 -30.94 6.76
C GLU A 171 13.72 -31.96 6.44
N THR A 172 14.92 -31.49 6.13
CA THR A 172 16.07 -32.34 5.80
C THR A 172 16.52 -33.18 6.99
N VAL A 173 16.53 -32.60 8.20
CA VAL A 173 16.83 -33.35 9.44
C VAL A 173 15.73 -34.38 9.72
N ALA A 174 14.46 -33.99 9.64
CA ALA A 174 13.34 -34.90 9.87
C ALA A 174 13.31 -36.07 8.86
N ALA A 175 13.73 -35.86 7.61
CA ALA A 175 13.79 -36.92 6.59
C ALA A 175 14.76 -38.05 6.96
N LYS A 176 15.79 -37.77 7.77
CA LYS A 176 16.76 -38.78 8.25
C LYS A 176 16.21 -39.65 9.38
N LEU A 177 15.02 -39.34 9.89
CA LEU A 177 14.41 -40.05 11.01
C LEU A 177 14.30 -41.55 10.74
N THR A 178 13.70 -41.93 9.62
CA THR A 178 13.46 -43.35 9.25
C THR A 178 14.76 -44.15 9.18
N GLU A 179 15.83 -43.55 8.66
CA GLU A 179 17.14 -44.19 8.57
C GLU A 179 17.71 -44.46 9.97
N ARG A 180 17.74 -43.42 10.82
CA ARG A 180 18.37 -43.47 12.15
C ARG A 180 17.57 -44.32 13.14
N THR A 181 16.26 -44.15 13.21
CA THR A 181 15.40 -45.00 14.05
C THR A 181 15.29 -46.41 13.49
N GLY A 182 15.32 -46.59 12.17
CA GLY A 182 15.36 -47.91 11.54
C GLY A 182 16.64 -48.70 11.84
N LYS A 183 17.78 -48.02 12.05
CA LYS A 183 19.00 -48.65 12.56
C LYS A 183 18.82 -49.09 14.01
N LEU A 184 18.29 -48.21 14.86
CA LEU A 184 18.01 -48.52 16.28
C LEU A 184 17.08 -49.73 16.45
N VAL A 185 15.97 -49.80 15.70
CA VAL A 185 15.03 -50.93 15.74
C VAL A 185 15.70 -52.27 15.38
N ARG A 186 16.62 -52.24 14.42
CA ARG A 186 17.30 -53.44 13.91
C ARG A 186 18.58 -53.79 14.67
N SER A 187 18.95 -53.00 15.67
CA SER A 187 20.17 -53.20 16.45
C SER A 187 20.11 -54.50 17.27
N LYS A 188 21.26 -55.12 17.48
CA LYS A 188 21.36 -56.34 18.31
C LYS A 188 21.22 -55.94 19.78
N ARG A 189 20.14 -56.40 20.41
CA ARG A 189 19.84 -56.10 21.82
C ARG A 189 20.63 -56.99 22.78
N ASP A 190 20.89 -56.46 23.97
CA ASP A 190 21.54 -57.20 25.06
C ASP A 190 20.57 -58.17 25.75
N ALA A 191 21.06 -58.91 26.75
CA ALA A 191 20.25 -59.86 27.51
C ALA A 191 19.11 -59.21 28.32
N ARG A 192 19.14 -57.88 28.51
CA ARG A 192 18.11 -57.09 29.18
C ARG A 192 17.14 -56.44 28.19
N GLY A 193 17.32 -56.66 26.88
CA GLY A 193 16.49 -56.08 25.83
C GLY A 193 16.90 -54.67 25.41
N HIS A 194 18.02 -54.14 25.90
CA HIS A 194 18.49 -52.81 25.55
C HIS A 194 19.25 -52.81 24.22
N ALA A 195 19.04 -51.75 23.43
CA ALA A 195 19.84 -51.46 22.25
C ALA A 195 21.26 -50.97 22.65
N PRO A 196 22.26 -51.10 21.75
CA PRO A 196 23.57 -50.49 21.95
C PRO A 196 23.45 -48.98 22.14
N ILE A 197 24.17 -48.42 23.11
CA ILE A 197 24.07 -46.99 23.44
C ILE A 197 24.43 -46.09 22.25
N GLU A 198 25.36 -46.52 21.40
CA GLU A 198 25.75 -45.80 20.19
C GLU A 198 24.60 -45.63 19.20
N ASP A 199 23.73 -46.65 19.06
CA ASP A 199 22.57 -46.59 18.18
C ASP A 199 21.47 -45.70 18.76
N ILE A 200 21.33 -45.68 20.09
CA ILE A 200 20.41 -44.76 20.80
C ILE A 200 20.88 -43.31 20.60
N LEU A 201 22.16 -43.02 20.88
CA LEU A 201 22.75 -41.70 20.71
C LEU A 201 22.65 -41.22 19.25
N SER A 202 22.92 -42.10 18.29
CA SER A 202 22.75 -41.80 16.87
C SER A 202 21.30 -41.47 16.49
N ALA A 203 20.30 -42.03 17.17
CA ALA A 203 18.89 -41.70 16.92
C ALA A 203 18.50 -40.38 17.61
N LEU A 204 19.09 -40.07 18.77
CA LEU A 204 18.91 -38.81 19.50
C LEU A 204 19.50 -37.59 18.79
N GLU A 205 20.42 -37.78 17.84
CA GLU A 205 20.91 -36.69 16.97
C GLU A 205 19.77 -35.96 16.23
N ILE A 206 18.68 -36.66 15.90
CA ILE A 206 17.54 -36.08 15.18
C ILE A 206 16.76 -35.07 16.04
N PRO A 207 16.17 -35.43 17.20
CA PRO A 207 15.47 -34.45 18.04
C PRO A 207 16.39 -33.31 18.50
N HIS A 208 17.67 -33.56 18.78
CA HIS A 208 18.63 -32.50 19.08
C HIS A 208 18.87 -31.57 17.89
N GLY A 209 19.04 -32.10 16.69
CA GLY A 209 19.20 -31.32 15.47
C GLY A 209 17.96 -30.47 15.17
N ILE A 210 16.76 -31.01 15.42
CA ILE A 210 15.51 -30.25 15.32
C ILE A 210 15.51 -29.09 16.32
N ASN A 211 15.78 -29.34 17.62
CA ASN A 211 15.80 -28.28 18.63
C ASN A 211 16.82 -27.17 18.30
N HIS A 212 18.03 -27.53 17.88
CA HIS A 212 19.03 -26.55 17.45
C HIS A 212 18.55 -25.68 16.29
N LEU A 213 17.88 -26.26 15.30
CA LEU A 213 17.32 -25.50 14.18
C LEU A 213 16.11 -24.65 14.60
N LEU A 214 15.31 -25.10 15.57
CA LEU A 214 14.21 -24.30 16.14
C LEU A 214 14.74 -23.10 16.93
N ASP A 215 15.83 -23.25 17.68
CA ASP A 215 16.45 -22.14 18.38
C ASP A 215 17.01 -21.10 17.39
N ARG A 216 17.67 -21.56 16.32
CA ARG A 216 18.09 -20.68 15.22
C ARG A 216 16.90 -19.98 14.53
N LEU A 217 15.80 -20.70 14.34
CA LEU A 217 14.57 -20.15 13.76
C LEU A 217 13.99 -19.06 14.66
N GLU A 218 13.98 -19.27 15.98
CA GLU A 218 13.53 -18.28 16.97
C GLU A 218 14.42 -17.03 16.96
N GLU A 219 15.73 -17.19 16.90
CA GLU A 219 16.68 -16.08 16.78
C GLU A 219 16.43 -15.23 15.52
N LEU A 220 16.30 -15.87 14.35
CA LEU A 220 16.01 -15.20 13.08
C LEU A 220 14.64 -14.51 13.10
N ALA A 221 13.62 -15.16 13.66
CA ALA A 221 12.28 -14.59 13.78
C ALA A 221 12.29 -13.34 14.66
N ASN A 222 13.00 -13.38 15.79
CA ASN A 222 13.16 -12.24 16.69
C ASN A 222 13.92 -11.08 16.03
N GLN A 223 14.88 -11.36 15.15
CA GLN A 223 15.59 -10.33 14.38
C GLN A 223 14.71 -9.74 13.27
N HIS A 224 13.99 -10.59 12.54
CA HIS A 224 13.27 -10.20 11.32
C HIS A 224 11.92 -9.54 11.60
N PHE A 225 11.21 -9.96 12.65
CA PHE A 225 9.87 -9.46 12.98
C PHE A 225 9.84 -8.42 14.10
N ARG A 226 11.01 -7.97 14.58
CA ARG A 226 11.11 -6.88 15.57
C ARG A 226 10.46 -5.60 15.01
N GLN A 227 9.63 -4.95 15.82
CA GLN A 227 9.06 -3.67 15.42
C GLN A 227 10.15 -2.59 15.41
N PRO A 228 10.16 -1.70 14.40
CA PRO A 228 11.03 -0.53 14.42
C PRO A 228 10.63 0.39 15.59
N GLY A 229 11.37 0.32 16.70
CA GLY A 229 11.15 1.14 17.90
C GLY A 229 11.35 0.41 19.23
N GLU A 230 11.31 -0.92 19.25
CA GLU A 230 11.62 -1.71 20.46
C GLU A 230 13.15 -1.81 20.62
N LYS A 231 13.72 -1.01 21.53
CA LYS A 231 15.13 -1.15 21.93
C LYS A 231 15.33 -2.47 22.70
N ALA A 232 16.47 -3.12 22.44
CA ALA A 232 16.90 -4.37 23.05
C ALA A 232 17.19 -4.25 24.56
#